data_AF-A0A3D0ZE13-F1
#
_entry.id   AF-A0A3D0ZE13-F1
#
_cell.length_a   1.000
_cell.length_b   1.000
_cell.length_c   1.000
_cell.angle_alpha   90.00
_cell.angle_beta   90.00
_cell.angle_gamma   90.00
#
_symmetry.space_group_name_H-M   'P 1'
#
loop_
_entity.id
_entity.type
_entity.pdbx_description
1 polymer ?
#
loop_
_entity_poly.entity_id
_entity_poly.type
_entity_poly.pdbx_seq_one_letter_code
_entity_poly.pdbx_strand_id
1 'polypeptide(L)'
;MKYTILTLFPEITDAYFASSIMAKAVQRGIIEYRSINIRDFATDKHKTCDDAPYGGGPGMLMLPEPLGAALKAAGAVMRHLGGAEDREAGWSEGGADGECGG
;
A
#
# COMPACT_ATOMS: atom_id res chain seq x y z
N MET A 1 12.35 -8.98 -3.69
CA MET A 1 11.24 -8.50 -4.54
C MET A 1 10.31 -7.66 -3.67
N LYS A 2 9.82 -6.52 -4.16
CA LYS A 2 9.03 -5.57 -3.35
C LYS A 2 7.57 -5.53 -3.79
N TYR A 3 6.65 -5.60 -2.84
CA TYR A 3 5.21 -5.54 -3.09
C TYR A 3 4.59 -4.39 -2.29
N THR A 4 3.79 -3.57 -2.95
CA THR A 4 2.94 -2.59 -2.27
C THR A 4 1.49 -2.98 -2.50
N ILE A 5 0.75 -3.18 -1.42
CA ILE A 5 -0.62 -3.68 -1.46
C ILE A 5 -1.54 -2.57 -0.95
N LEU A 6 -2.43 -2.11 -1.82
CA LEU A 6 -3.49 -1.19 -1.45
C LEU A 6 -4.70 -2.01 -1.02
N THR A 7 -5.17 -1.79 0.21
CA THR A 7 -6.28 -2.54 0.78
C THR A 7 -7.09 -1.66 1.73
N LEU A 8 -8.32 -2.05 2.03
CA LEU A 8 -9.13 -1.47 3.11
C LEU A 8 -8.90 -2.18 4.45
N PHE A 9 -8.24 -3.34 4.42
CA PHE A 9 -8.03 -4.24 5.56
C PHE A 9 -6.56 -4.70 5.60
N PRO A 10 -5.65 -3.84 6.09
CA PRO A 10 -4.23 -4.18 6.17
C PRO A 10 -3.95 -5.38 7.09
N GLU A 11 -4.79 -5.62 8.10
CA GLU A 11 -4.60 -6.68 9.08
C GLU A 11 -4.61 -8.07 8.44
N ILE A 12 -5.42 -8.26 7.39
CA ILE A 12 -5.51 -9.53 6.66
C ILE A 12 -4.20 -9.79 5.90
N THR A 13 -3.70 -8.76 5.20
CA THR A 13 -2.47 -8.86 4.44
C THR A 13 -1.27 -9.08 5.36
N ASP A 14 -1.20 -8.35 6.45
CA ASP A 14 -0.09 -8.44 7.41
C ASP A 14 -0.08 -9.82 8.09
N ALA A 15 -1.25 -10.34 8.47
CA ALA A 15 -1.36 -11.70 9.02
C ALA A 15 -0.90 -12.78 8.03
N TYR A 16 -1.17 -12.60 6.73
CA TYR A 16 -0.71 -13.52 5.69
C TYR A 16 0.82 -13.52 5.57
N PHE A 17 1.45 -12.35 5.55
CA PHE A 17 2.92 -12.24 5.47
C PHE A 17 3.62 -12.62 6.77
N ALA A 18 2.93 -12.56 7.91
CA ALA A 18 3.44 -13.01 9.20
C ALA A 18 3.35 -14.54 9.40
N SER A 19 2.74 -15.28 8.47
CA SER A 19 2.45 -16.71 8.64
C SER A 19 3.32 -17.63 7.77
N SER A 20 3.69 -18.78 8.34
CA SER A 20 4.25 -19.94 7.63
C SER A 20 5.45 -19.62 6.71
N ILE A 21 5.38 -20.00 5.43
CA ILE A 21 6.47 -19.86 4.45
C ILE A 21 6.69 -18.39 4.06
N MET A 22 5.63 -17.58 4.08
CA MET A 22 5.72 -16.15 3.75
C MET A 22 6.49 -15.40 4.83
N ALA A 23 6.25 -15.72 6.11
CA ALA A 23 7.01 -15.17 7.24
C ALA A 23 8.51 -15.43 7.08
N LYS A 24 8.88 -16.67 6.73
CA LYS A 24 10.28 -17.05 6.49
C LYS A 24 10.87 -16.30 5.29
N ALA A 25 10.10 -16.11 4.23
CA ALA A 25 10.55 -15.39 3.04
C ALA A 25 10.83 -13.90 3.34
N VAL A 26 9.98 -13.27 4.17
CA VAL A 26 10.16 -11.90 4.65
C VAL A 26 11.37 -11.80 5.58
N GLN A 27 11.50 -12.69 6.57
CA GLN A 27 12.65 -12.71 7.50
C GLN A 27 13.99 -12.93 6.78
N ARG A 28 13.99 -13.69 5.69
CA ARG A 28 15.17 -13.91 4.84
C ARG A 28 15.44 -12.79 3.84
N GLY A 29 14.62 -11.73 3.82
CA GLY A 29 14.77 -10.59 2.91
C GLY A 29 14.50 -10.92 1.44
N ILE A 30 13.89 -12.06 1.13
CA ILE A 30 13.56 -12.46 -0.25
C ILE A 30 12.39 -11.61 -0.76
N ILE A 31 11.45 -11.32 0.13
CA ILE A 31 10.24 -10.54 -0.11
C ILE A 31 10.19 -9.39 0.89
N GLU A 32 9.93 -8.19 0.39
CA GLU A 32 9.60 -7.01 1.17
C GLU A 32 8.18 -6.61 0.77
N TYR A 33 7.33 -6.34 1.76
CA TYR A 33 5.95 -5.93 1.50
C TYR A 33 5.61 -4.67 2.29
N ARG A 34 4.70 -3.88 1.73
CA ARG A 34 4.13 -2.68 2.36
C ARG A 34 2.62 -2.70 2.14
N SER A 35 1.87 -2.69 3.23
CA SER A 35 0.41 -2.56 3.20
C SER A 35 0.03 -1.09 3.34
N ILE A 36 -0.80 -0.57 2.44
CA ILE A 36 -1.31 0.80 2.45
C ILE A 36 -2.82 0.74 2.61
N ASN A 37 -3.31 1.31 3.71
CA ASN A 37 -4.74 1.44 3.93
C ASN A 37 -5.31 2.62 3.14
N ILE A 38 -6.24 2.35 2.22
CA ILE A 38 -6.87 3.39 1.39
C ILE A 38 -7.67 4.38 2.27
N ARG A 39 -8.20 3.92 3.41
CA ARG A 39 -8.99 4.75 4.35
C ARG A 39 -8.21 5.88 4.98
N ASP A 40 -6.89 5.79 5.02
CA ASP A 40 -6.05 6.85 5.58
C ASP A 40 -5.90 8.05 4.65
N PHE A 41 -6.34 7.91 3.40
CA PHE A 41 -6.32 8.98 2.39
C PHE A 41 -7.70 9.61 2.14
N ALA A 42 -8.73 9.14 2.84
CA ALA A 42 -10.04 9.75 2.80
C ALA A 42 -10.03 11.09 3.56
N THR A 43 -10.61 12.13 2.96
CA THR A 43 -10.57 13.51 3.48
C THR A 43 -11.71 13.82 4.46
N ASP A 44 -12.72 12.96 4.53
CA ASP A 44 -13.88 13.14 5.38
C ASP A 44 -13.66 12.53 6.78
N LYS A 45 -14.41 13.05 7.76
CA LYS A 45 -14.34 12.61 9.16
C LYS A 45 -14.68 11.12 9.34
N HIS A 46 -15.44 10.54 8.41
CA HIS A 46 -15.87 9.14 8.48
C HIS A 46 -14.96 8.20 7.68
N LYS A 47 -13.89 8.70 7.07
CA LYS A 47 -12.97 7.96 6.21
C LYS A 47 -13.69 7.16 5.10
N THR A 48 -14.66 7.81 4.47
CA THR A 48 -15.48 7.26 3.40
C THR A 48 -14.61 6.96 2.18
N CYS A 49 -14.64 5.71 1.72
CA CYS A 49 -13.85 5.26 0.57
C CYS A 49 -14.70 4.74 -0.58
N ASP A 50 -16.01 4.70 -0.40
CA ASP A 50 -16.97 4.13 -1.32
C ASP A 50 -18.24 4.97 -1.39
N ASP A 51 -18.88 5.02 -2.56
CA ASP A 51 -20.11 5.76 -2.81
C ASP A 51 -21.02 5.00 -3.78
N ALA A 52 -22.30 5.39 -3.81
CA ALA A 52 -23.30 4.79 -4.66
C ALA A 52 -22.97 5.04 -6.15
N PRO A 53 -23.19 4.04 -7.02
CA PRO A 53 -22.98 4.20 -8.45
C PRO A 53 -23.98 5.22 -9.05
N TYR A 54 -23.47 6.08 -9.93
CA TYR A 54 -24.33 6.92 -10.77
C TYR A 54 -25.22 6.06 -11.66
N GLY A 55 -26.51 6.42 -11.77
CA GLY A 55 -27.52 5.63 -12.49
C GLY A 55 -28.32 4.67 -11.61
N GLY A 56 -27.98 4.58 -10.32
CA GLY A 56 -28.66 3.70 -9.38
C GLY A 56 -28.29 2.22 -9.56
N GLY A 57 -28.71 1.40 -8.61
CA GLY A 57 -28.39 -0.03 -8.56
C GLY A 57 -27.81 -0.44 -7.21
N PRO A 58 -27.86 -1.74 -6.88
CA PRO A 58 -27.29 -2.24 -5.65
C PRO A 58 -25.75 -2.24 -5.71
N GLY A 59 -25.11 -1.87 -4.60
CA GLY A 59 -23.65 -1.92 -4.45
C GLY A 59 -23.03 -0.54 -4.26
N MET A 60 -21.72 -0.55 -4.01
CA MET A 60 -20.90 0.64 -3.78
C MET A 60 -19.66 0.58 -4.66
N LEU A 61 -19.19 1.72 -5.13
CA LEU A 61 -17.97 1.87 -5.92
C LEU A 61 -16.92 2.62 -5.11
N MET A 62 -15.65 2.27 -5.27
CA MET A 62 -14.59 3.02 -4.60
C MET A 62 -14.47 4.45 -5.15
N LEU A 63 -14.28 5.40 -4.24
CA LEU A 63 -14.04 6.79 -4.56
C LEU A 63 -12.65 6.97 -5.20
N PRO A 64 -12.56 7.73 -6.31
CA PRO A 64 -11.30 7.90 -7.03
C PRO A 64 -10.29 8.76 -6.25
N GLU A 65 -10.76 9.65 -5.38
CA GLU A 65 -9.93 10.58 -4.61
C GLU A 65 -9.00 9.88 -3.60
N PRO A 66 -9.52 9.11 -2.61
CA PRO A 66 -8.67 8.38 -1.67
C PRO A 66 -7.83 7.31 -2.38
N LEU A 67 -8.39 6.65 -3.40
CA LEU A 67 -7.67 5.65 -4.19
C LEU A 67 -6.48 6.27 -4.93
N GLY A 68 -6.69 7.41 -5.60
CA GLY A 68 -5.65 8.13 -6.32
C GLY A 68 -4.57 8.70 -5.41
N ALA A 69 -4.92 9.10 -4.18
CA ALA A 69 -3.94 9.51 -3.18
C ALA A 69 -3.12 8.33 -2.65
N ALA A 70 -3.77 7.19 -2.37
CA ALA A 70 -3.09 5.96 -1.96
C ALA A 70 -2.13 5.45 -3.05
N LEU A 71 -2.52 5.51 -4.33
CA LEU A 71 -1.66 5.13 -5.46
C LEU A 71 -0.42 6.03 -5.57
N LYS A 72 -0.57 7.34 -5.38
CA LYS A 72 0.57 8.26 -5.32
C LYS A 72 1.50 7.92 -4.15
N ALA A 73 0.95 7.64 -2.97
CA ALA A 73 1.73 7.25 -1.79
C ALA A 73 2.44 5.89 -1.94
N ALA A 74 1.91 5.01 -2.80
CA ALA A 74 2.56 3.77 -3.19
C ALA A 74 3.77 3.98 -4.13
N GLY A 75 3.98 5.20 -4.63
CA GLY A 75 4.98 5.48 -5.64
C GLY A 75 4.62 4.86 -7.00
N ALA A 76 3.33 4.62 -7.25
CA ALA A 76 2.86 4.13 -8.53
C ALA A 76 3.08 5.23 -9.58
N VAL A 77 4.22 5.18 -10.26
CA VAL A 77 4.45 5.94 -11.47
C VAL A 77 3.49 5.37 -12.51
N MET A 78 2.61 6.21 -13.08
CA MET A 78 1.88 5.84 -14.27
C MET A 78 2.90 5.64 -15.40
N ARG A 79 3.43 4.42 -15.49
CA ARG A 79 4.12 3.99 -16.69
C ARG A 79 3.03 3.90 -17.74
N HIS A 80 3.04 4.82 -18.71
CA HIS A 80 2.42 4.52 -19.99
C HIS A 80 2.92 3.13 -20.42
N LEU A 81 2.02 2.30 -20.95
CA LEU A 81 2.34 0.93 -21.41
C LEU A 81 3.22 0.97 -22.68
N GLY A 82 4.39 1.57 -22.56
CA GLY A 82 5.40 1.77 -23.58
C GLY A 82 6.66 2.34 -22.93
N GLY A 83 7.65 1.48 -22.71
CA GLY A 83 8.98 1.87 -22.26
C GLY A 83 9.45 1.14 -21.01
N ALA A 84 10.10 -0.01 -21.22
CA ALA A 84 11.00 -0.59 -20.24
C ALA A 84 12.22 0.33 -20.14
N GLU A 85 12.35 0.99 -19.00
CA GLU A 85 13.57 1.30 -18.24
C GLU A 85 13.13 2.29 -17.15
N ASP A 86 13.73 2.19 -15.97
CA ASP A 86 13.84 3.20 -14.91
C ASP A 86 14.04 2.40 -13.62
N ARG A 87 15.29 1.97 -13.48
CA ARG A 87 15.90 1.64 -12.20
C ARG A 87 15.99 2.94 -11.39
N GLU A 88 16.01 2.77 -10.07
CA GLU A 88 16.22 3.82 -9.05
C GLU A 88 15.08 4.80 -8.81
N ALA A 89 14.09 4.35 -8.04
CA ALA A 89 13.58 5.20 -6.96
C ALA A 89 14.25 4.72 -5.67
N GLY A 90 15.44 5.29 -5.42
CA GLY A 90 16.15 5.14 -4.16
C GLY A 90 15.28 5.62 -3.00
N TRP A 91 15.05 4.73 -2.05
CA TRP A 91 14.61 5.10 -0.71
C TRP A 91 15.82 4.92 0.22
N SER A 92 16.55 6.02 0.39
CA SER A 92 17.32 6.37 1.58
C SER A 92 16.73 7.72 2.01
N GLU A 93 16.35 7.98 3.25
CA GLU A 93 16.98 7.62 4.51
C GLU A 93 15.94 7.37 5.62
N GLY A 94 16.34 6.52 6.57
CA GLY A 94 15.65 6.28 7.83
C GLY A 94 16.46 5.32 8.69
N GLY A 95 17.77 5.56 8.79
CA GLY A 95 18.70 4.83 9.64
C GLY A 95 19.46 5.80 10.54
N ALA A 96 19.28 5.61 11.85
CA ALA A 96 19.98 6.13 13.03
C ALA A 96 18.88 6.35 14.07
N ASP A 97 18.77 5.64 15.19
CA ASP A 97 19.73 5.11 16.15
C ASP A 97 19.00 4.07 17.06
N GLY A 98 19.58 3.00 17.62
CA GLY A 98 20.98 2.77 17.96
C GLY A 98 21.27 3.08 19.42
N GLU A 99 20.82 2.21 20.34
CA GLU A 99 21.40 1.89 21.66
C GLU A 99 21.69 2.99 22.71
N CYS A 100 21.15 2.82 23.92
CA CYS A 100 22.00 2.61 25.12
C CYS A 100 21.15 2.13 26.31
N GLY A 101 21.55 1.00 26.89
CA GLY A 101 21.09 0.57 28.20
C GLY A 101 21.65 1.44 29.32
N GLY A 102 20.93 1.42 30.44
CA GLY A 102 21.28 1.97 31.75
C GLY A 102 20.20 1.56 32.74
#